data_AF-A0AAP2UX51-F1
#
_entry.id   AF-A0AAP2UX51-F1
#
_cell.length_a   1.000
_cell.length_b   1.000
_cell.length_c   1.000
_cell.angle_alpha   90.00
_cell.angle_beta   90.00
_cell.angle_gamma   90.00
#
_symmetry.space_group_name_H-M   'P 1'
#
loop_
_entity.id
_entity.type
_entity.pdbx_description
1 polymer ?
#
loop_
_entity_poly.entity_id
_entity_poly.type
_entity_poly.pdbx_seq_one_letter_code
_entity_poly.pdbx_strand_id
1 'polypeptide(L)'
;MSAMNLVRSAAGAALLVNAVPHGVAAVQGTPFPSPFSDPPGVGLSSPAVNVAWSGANLVAGRLLLDRTDGTAGERVVAALAAVGMALVLATHFGNVRRRPRRARR
;
A
#
# COMPACT_ATOMS: atom_id res chain seq x y z
N MET A 1 -23.69 9.18 8.39
CA MET A 1 -22.30 8.71 8.21
C MET A 1 -21.48 9.21 9.39
N SER A 2 -20.76 8.34 10.10
CA SER A 2 -19.86 8.77 11.19
C SER A 2 -18.47 9.09 10.63
N ALA A 3 -17.82 10.13 11.13
CA ALA A 3 -16.44 10.47 10.75
C ALA A 3 -15.48 9.28 10.92
N MET A 4 -15.68 8.48 11.98
CA MET A 4 -14.91 7.26 12.23
C MET A 4 -15.03 6.24 11.09
N ASN A 5 -16.21 6.11 10.48
CA ASN A 5 -16.41 5.18 9.36
C ASN A 5 -15.77 5.68 8.06
N LEU A 6 -15.78 6.99 7.84
CA LEU A 6 -15.09 7.59 6.69
C LEU A 6 -13.58 7.37 6.81
N VAL A 7 -13.01 7.57 7.99
CA VAL A 7 -11.59 7.30 8.27
C VAL A 7 -11.25 5.83 8.07
N ARG A 8 -12.07 4.91 8.60
CA ARG A 8 -11.88 3.46 8.39
C ARG A 8 -11.92 3.09 6.90
N SER A 9 -12.89 3.64 6.16
CA SER A 9 -13.05 3.38 4.73
C SER A 9 -11.85 3.87 3.92
N ALA A 10 -11.38 5.09 4.21
CA ALA A 10 -10.21 5.66 3.57
C ALA A 10 -8.93 4.86 3.89
N ALA A 11 -8.69 4.57 5.17
CA ALA A 11 -7.51 3.83 5.61
C ALA A 11 -7.49 2.40 5.06
N GLY A 12 -8.64 1.71 5.10
CA GLY A 12 -8.75 0.36 4.57
C GLY A 12 -8.44 0.29 3.08
N ALA A 13 -9.01 1.21 2.29
CA ALA A 13 -8.74 1.29 0.86
C ALA A 13 -7.28 1.65 0.54
N ALA A 14 -6.68 2.58 1.28
CA ALA A 14 -5.27 2.93 1.12
C ALA A 14 -4.34 1.74 1.42
N LEU A 15 -4.59 0.97 2.47
CA LEU A 15 -3.81 -0.23 2.80
C LEU A 15 -3.95 -1.30 1.71
N LEU A 16 -5.15 -1.53 1.18
CA LEU A 16 -5.33 -2.47 0.07
C LEU A 16 -4.53 -2.06 -1.18
N VAL A 17 -4.52 -0.77 -1.52
CA VAL A 17 -3.69 -0.25 -2.62
C VAL A 17 -2.20 -0.36 -2.31
N ASN A 18 -1.80 -0.11 -1.07
CA ASN A 18 -0.41 -0.27 -0.62
C ASN A 18 0.07 -1.72 -0.76
N ALA A 19 -0.79 -2.71 -0.56
CA ALA A 19 -0.44 -4.11 -0.73
C ALA A 19 -0.02 -4.44 -2.18
N VAL A 20 -0.58 -3.78 -3.18
CA VAL A 20 -0.40 -4.13 -4.61
C VAL A 20 1.06 -4.13 -5.06
N PRO A 21 1.83 -3.03 -4.99
CA PRO A 21 3.21 -3.03 -5.49
C PRO A 21 4.12 -4.01 -4.76
N HIS A 22 3.93 -4.18 -3.45
CA HIS A 22 4.71 -5.12 -2.64
C HIS A 22 4.40 -6.57 -3.01
N GLY A 23 3.12 -6.93 -3.08
CA GLY A 23 2.68 -8.27 -3.43
C GLY A 23 3.06 -8.65 -4.86
N VAL A 24 2.77 -7.78 -5.82
CA VAL A 24 3.06 -8.01 -7.24
C VAL A 24 4.56 -8.20 -7.51
N ALA A 25 5.42 -7.36 -6.90
CA ALA A 25 6.86 -7.54 -7.04
C ALA A 25 7.35 -8.84 -6.38
N ALA A 26 6.82 -9.15 -5.19
CA ALA A 26 7.21 -10.33 -4.43
C ALA A 26 6.85 -11.65 -5.14
N VAL A 27 5.62 -11.77 -5.69
CA VAL A 27 5.20 -12.99 -6.41
C VAL A 27 5.95 -13.18 -7.74
N GLN A 28 6.49 -12.10 -8.31
CA GLN A 28 7.42 -12.15 -9.45
C GLN A 28 8.88 -12.43 -9.04
N GLY A 29 9.15 -12.68 -7.76
CA GLY A 29 10.51 -12.92 -7.25
C GLY A 29 11.42 -11.69 -7.29
N THR A 30 10.86 -10.49 -7.42
CA THR A 30 11.63 -9.25 -7.59
C THR A 30 11.78 -8.50 -6.26
N PRO A 31 13.00 -8.15 -5.81
CA PRO A 31 13.19 -7.28 -4.66
C PRO A 31 12.53 -5.91 -4.87
N PHE A 32 11.93 -5.37 -3.81
CA PHE A 32 11.17 -4.12 -3.89
C PHE A 32 11.33 -3.30 -2.60
N PRO A 33 11.27 -1.95 -2.67
CA PRO A 33 11.37 -1.13 -1.46
C PRO A 33 10.26 -1.38 -0.48
N SER A 34 10.58 -1.34 0.81
CA SER A 34 9.63 -1.55 1.91
C SER A 34 10.04 -0.70 3.11
N PRO A 35 9.17 -0.48 4.12
CA PRO A 35 9.57 0.24 5.32
C PRO A 35 10.69 -0.46 6.11
N PHE A 36 11.00 -1.72 5.80
CA PHE A 36 12.04 -2.52 6.45
C PHE A 36 13.36 -2.56 5.66
N SER A 37 13.46 -1.86 4.51
CA SER A 37 14.72 -1.73 3.78
C SER A 37 15.65 -0.72 4.44
N ASP A 38 16.92 -0.73 4.06
CA ASP A 38 17.86 0.34 4.37
C ASP A 38 18.31 1.04 3.06
N PRO A 39 18.06 2.35 2.87
CA PRO A 39 17.22 3.22 3.69
C PRO A 39 15.73 2.82 3.66
N PRO A 40 14.94 3.10 4.71
CA PRO A 40 13.51 2.76 4.76
C PRO A 40 12.73 3.34 3.58
N GLY A 41 11.94 2.49 2.91
CA GLY A 41 11.11 2.88 1.77
C GLY A 41 11.89 3.21 0.49
N VAL A 42 13.22 3.01 0.48
CA VAL A 42 14.12 3.34 -0.64
C VAL A 42 14.99 2.15 -1.05
N GLY A 43 15.66 1.52 -0.07
CA GLY A 43 16.45 0.31 -0.25
C GLY A 43 15.61 -0.86 -0.73
N LEU A 44 16.23 -2.00 -1.07
CA LEU A 44 15.51 -3.18 -1.54
C LEU A 44 15.35 -4.21 -0.43
N SER A 45 14.11 -4.60 -0.14
CA SER A 45 13.81 -5.76 0.69
C SER A 45 13.61 -7.01 -0.17
N SER A 46 13.84 -8.19 0.41
CA SER A 46 13.64 -9.46 -0.26
C SER A 46 12.17 -9.68 -0.67
N PRO A 47 11.90 -10.59 -1.63
CA PRO A 47 10.52 -10.99 -1.96
C PRO A 47 9.73 -11.46 -0.73
N ALA A 48 10.33 -12.27 0.15
CA ALA A 48 9.65 -12.77 1.36
C ALA A 48 9.21 -11.64 2.31
N VAL A 49 10.05 -10.62 2.51
CA VAL A 49 9.69 -9.45 3.33
C VAL A 49 8.53 -8.67 2.68
N ASN A 50 8.54 -8.53 1.35
CA ASN A 50 7.45 -7.87 0.64
C ASN A 50 6.16 -8.70 0.63
N VAL A 51 6.21 -10.03 0.63
CA VAL A 51 5.03 -10.89 0.85
C VAL A 51 4.43 -10.61 2.22
N ALA A 52 5.26 -10.63 3.28
CA ALA A 52 4.79 -10.39 4.64
C ALA A 52 4.16 -8.99 4.78
N TRP A 53 4.81 -7.97 4.21
CA TRP A 53 4.30 -6.60 4.25
C TRP A 53 3.01 -6.42 3.43
N SER A 54 2.94 -7.01 2.23
CA SER A 54 1.72 -7.05 1.43
C SER A 54 0.58 -7.74 2.17
N GLY A 55 0.86 -8.88 2.82
CA GLY A 55 -0.12 -9.63 3.60
C GLY A 55 -0.66 -8.84 4.79
N ALA A 56 0.21 -8.17 5.54
CA ALA A 56 -0.20 -7.30 6.65
C ALA A 56 -1.14 -6.18 6.19
N ASN A 57 -0.82 -5.51 5.08
CA ASN A 57 -1.67 -4.47 4.48
C ASN A 57 -3.00 -5.03 3.99
N LEU A 58 -3.01 -6.20 3.35
CA LEU A 58 -4.21 -6.85 2.87
C LEU A 58 -5.16 -7.22 4.03
N VAL A 59 -4.62 -7.84 5.08
CA VAL A 59 -5.40 -8.24 6.27
C VAL A 59 -5.96 -7.00 6.96
N ALA A 60 -5.12 -6.01 7.27
CA ALA A 60 -5.57 -4.78 7.92
C ALA A 60 -6.58 -4.01 7.06
N GLY A 61 -6.32 -3.88 5.77
CA GLY A 61 -7.22 -3.23 4.81
C GLY A 61 -8.57 -3.92 4.73
N ARG A 62 -8.59 -5.26 4.66
CA ARG A 62 -9.83 -6.04 4.67
C ARG A 62 -10.60 -5.87 5.96
N LEU A 63 -9.95 -5.99 7.12
CA LEU A 63 -10.61 -5.83 8.43
C LEU A 63 -11.23 -4.43 8.61
N LEU A 64 -10.61 -3.39 8.05
CA LEU A 64 -11.15 -2.03 8.10
C LEU A 64 -12.35 -1.81 7.18
N LEU A 65 -12.44 -2.57 6.08
CA LEU A 65 -13.53 -2.51 5.11
C LEU A 65 -14.60 -3.59 5.33
N ASP A 66 -14.48 -4.44 6.35
CA ASP A 66 -15.33 -5.62 6.56
C ASP A 66 -16.75 -5.26 7.06
N ARG A 67 -17.48 -4.54 6.23
CA ARG A 67 -18.87 -4.15 6.45
C ARG A 67 -19.66 -4.44 5.19
N THR A 68 -20.65 -5.32 5.31
CA THR A 68 -21.58 -5.69 4.24
C THR A 68 -22.35 -4.49 3.68
N ASP A 69 -22.56 -3.44 4.50
CA ASP A 69 -23.51 -2.36 4.21
C ASP A 69 -22.90 -0.94 4.32
N GLY A 70 -21.75 -0.72 3.68
CA GLY A 70 -21.18 0.64 3.57
C GLY A 70 -22.12 1.60 2.83
N THR A 71 -22.28 2.82 3.33
CA THR A 71 -23.04 3.89 2.66
C THR A 71 -22.39 4.31 1.34
N ALA A 72 -23.13 4.96 0.44
CA ALA A 72 -22.57 5.48 -0.80
C ALA A 72 -21.39 6.45 -0.56
N GLY A 73 -21.49 7.32 0.45
CA GLY A 73 -20.41 8.24 0.80
C GLY A 73 -19.15 7.54 1.30
N GLU A 74 -19.28 6.47 2.10
CA GLU A 74 -18.13 5.65 2.53
C GLU A 74 -17.43 4.98 1.35
N ARG A 75 -18.19 4.48 0.35
CA ARG A 75 -17.65 3.89 -0.89
C ARG A 75 -16.92 4.93 -1.74
N VAL A 76 -17.48 6.14 -1.87
CA VAL A 76 -16.82 7.26 -2.58
C VAL A 76 -15.51 7.63 -1.88
N VAL A 77 -15.52 7.77 -0.56
CA VAL A 77 -14.30 8.08 0.22
C VAL A 77 -13.25 6.99 0.09
N ALA A 78 -13.64 5.71 0.14
CA ALA A 78 -12.73 4.59 -0.10
C ALA A 78 -12.11 4.66 -1.51
N ALA A 79 -12.92 4.92 -2.55
CA ALA A 79 -12.43 5.05 -3.92
C ALA A 79 -11.43 6.22 -4.08
N LEU A 80 -11.75 7.39 -3.53
CA LEU A 80 -10.86 8.54 -3.55
C LEU A 80 -9.54 8.27 -2.81
N ALA A 81 -9.61 7.62 -1.64
CA ALA A 81 -8.43 7.24 -0.88
C ALA A 81 -7.57 6.20 -1.62
N ALA A 82 -8.19 5.23 -2.30
CA ALA A 82 -7.49 4.26 -3.13
C ALA A 82 -6.73 4.95 -4.28
N VAL A 83 -7.40 5.85 -5.01
CA VAL A 83 -6.78 6.63 -6.10
C VAL A 83 -5.65 7.51 -5.56
N GLY A 84 -5.89 8.23 -4.46
CA GLY A 84 -4.89 9.07 -3.81
C GLY A 84 -3.64 8.27 -3.40
N MET A 85 -3.83 7.10 -2.77
CA MET A 85 -2.72 6.24 -2.39
C MET A 85 -1.98 5.69 -3.62
N ALA A 86 -2.69 5.33 -4.68
CA ALA A 86 -2.05 4.88 -5.92
C ALA A 86 -1.14 5.97 -6.52
N LEU A 87 -1.59 7.23 -6.53
CA LEU A 87 -0.78 8.37 -6.98
C LEU A 87 0.44 8.61 -6.09
N VAL A 88 0.28 8.52 -4.76
CA VAL A 88 1.39 8.62 -3.80
C VAL A 88 2.44 7.53 -4.07
N LEU A 89 2.03 6.28 -4.25
CA LEU A 89 2.94 5.16 -4.51
C LEU A 89 3.61 5.29 -5.88
N ALA A 90 2.85 5.67 -6.92
CA ALA A 90 3.38 5.87 -8.27
C ALA A 90 4.46 6.95 -8.30
N THR A 91 4.22 8.07 -7.62
CA THR A 91 5.19 9.17 -7.54
C THR A 91 6.40 8.79 -6.69
N HIS A 92 6.20 8.25 -5.48
CA HIS A 92 7.28 7.84 -4.58
C HIS A 92 8.19 6.79 -5.21
N PHE A 93 7.62 5.65 -5.65
CA PHE A 93 8.42 4.59 -6.24
C PHE A 93 8.96 4.95 -7.61
N GLY A 94 8.28 5.82 -8.37
CA GLY A 94 8.84 6.41 -9.59
C GLY A 94 10.14 7.17 -9.31
N ASN A 95 10.15 8.00 -8.26
CA ASN A 95 11.33 8.75 -7.83
C ASN A 95 12.43 7.82 -7.29
N VAL A 96 12.09 6.85 -6.45
CA VAL A 96 13.05 5.84 -5.96
C VAL A 96 13.65 5.09 -7.15
N ARG A 97 12.85 4.70 -8.14
CA ARG A 97 13.29 4.00 -9.36
C ARG A 97 14.13 4.84 -10.33
N ARG A 98 14.27 6.14 -10.10
CA ARG A 98 15.21 7.01 -10.83
C ARG A 98 16.56 7.20 -10.13
N ARG A 99 16.66 6.93 -8.82
CA ARG A 99 17.91 7.10 -8.05
C ARG A 99 19.02 6.13 -8.51
N PRO A 100 20.31 6.49 -8.43
CA PRO A 100 21.40 5.56 -8.77
C PRO A 100 21.31 4.25 -7.97
N ARG A 101 21.70 3.11 -8.58
CA ARG A 101 21.62 1.78 -7.93
C ARG A 101 22.37 1.69 -6.59
N ARG A 102 23.43 2.49 -6.40
CA ARG A 102 24.18 2.57 -5.14
C ARG A 102 23.37 3.17 -3.99
N ALA A 103 22.34 3.97 -4.28
CA ALA A 103 21.48 4.61 -3.28
C ALA A 103 20.27 3.76 -2.87
N ARG A 104 20.19 2.50 -3.33
CA ARG A 104 19.09 1.56 -3.04
C ARG A 104 19.57 0.20 -2.51
N ARG A 105 20.88 0.05 -2.33
CA ARG A 105 21.51 -1.14 -1.79
C ARG A 105 21.85 -0.91 -0.34
#